data_AF-A0A812S7X1-F1
#
_entry.id   AF-A0A812S7X1-F1
#
_cell.length_a   1.000
_cell.length_b   1.000
_cell.length_c   1.000
_cell.angle_alpha   90.00
_cell.angle_beta   90.00
_cell.angle_gamma   90.00
#
_symmetry.space_group_name_H-M   'P 1'
#
loop_
_entity.id
_entity.type
_entity.pdbx_description
1 polymer ?
#
loop_
_entity_poly.entity_id
_entity_poly.type
_entity_poly.pdbx_seq_one_letter_code
_entity_poly.pdbx_strand_id
1 'polypeptide(L)'
;MNDDKAQLPLPSMALGASDAVKTGDWTIVLGNPLGLQNTCTLGIVSSLDRSTGETGFDWMRHPLIQTDAAVNQGNSGGPMLNEIGEVIGMISMRALFGEGIGFAIPVDSIRTALPSLLSGKKVPRSYIGVKMAMREESGREHAVVDVVLDGSPAAEAGLKVDDQIVEVNSRKVRHFDEVQLAVRSLPVGTRMKLKVRRGEKSTSVVVTTADIRRLREASPASPAGRPRVVILP
;
A
#
# COMPACT_ATOMS: atom_id res chain seq x y z
N MET A 1 37.02 -28.63 -16.79
CA MET A 1 36.87 -27.23 -17.24
C MET A 1 36.51 -26.46 -15.99
N ASN A 2 37.42 -25.63 -15.49
CA ASN A 2 37.38 -25.07 -14.13
C ASN A 2 36.13 -24.22 -13.85
N ASP A 3 35.40 -24.57 -12.78
CA ASP A 3 34.35 -23.77 -12.15
C ASP A 3 34.92 -22.68 -11.21
N ASP A 4 36.12 -22.17 -11.49
CA ASP A 4 36.77 -21.08 -10.75
C ASP A 4 36.48 -19.71 -11.38
N LYS A 5 35.21 -19.41 -11.66
CA LYS A 5 34.79 -18.01 -11.66
C LYS A 5 34.54 -17.66 -10.20
N ALA A 6 35.53 -17.03 -9.56
CA ALA A 6 35.28 -16.23 -8.38
C ALA A 6 33.96 -15.48 -8.60
N GLN A 7 32.99 -15.67 -7.70
CA GLN A 7 31.67 -15.02 -7.77
C GLN A 7 31.90 -13.51 -7.72
N LEU A 8 32.13 -12.90 -8.88
CA LEU A 8 32.17 -11.46 -9.01
C LEU A 8 30.85 -10.96 -8.47
N PRO A 9 30.84 -9.96 -7.57
CA PRO A 9 29.60 -9.41 -7.06
C PRO A 9 28.76 -8.99 -8.27
N LEU A 10 27.54 -9.52 -8.32
CA LEU A 10 26.60 -9.14 -9.37
C LEU A 10 26.40 -7.62 -9.30
N PRO A 11 26.34 -6.91 -10.44
CA PRO A 11 26.03 -5.49 -10.46
C PRO A 11 24.75 -5.21 -9.67
N SER A 12 24.78 -4.18 -8.84
CA SER A 12 23.64 -3.76 -8.02
C SER A 12 23.29 -2.30 -8.30
N MET A 13 22.02 -1.96 -8.15
CA MET A 13 21.56 -0.58 -8.21
C MET A 13 21.40 -0.01 -6.80
N ALA A 14 21.77 1.26 -6.63
CA ALA A 14 21.52 1.97 -5.38
C ALA A 14 20.02 2.23 -5.22
N LEU A 15 19.47 2.00 -4.02
CA LEU A 15 18.11 2.36 -3.69
C LEU A 15 18.08 3.80 -3.18
N GLY A 16 17.41 4.69 -3.92
CA GLY A 16 17.14 6.06 -3.50
C GLY A 16 16.00 6.11 -2.47
N ALA A 17 15.39 7.28 -2.30
CA ALA A 17 14.29 7.47 -1.37
C ALA A 17 13.03 7.92 -2.14
N SER A 18 11.92 7.21 -1.98
CA SER A 18 10.66 7.55 -2.64
C SER A 18 9.85 8.61 -1.90
N ASP A 19 10.11 8.81 -0.62
CA ASP A 19 9.48 9.86 0.21
C ASP A 19 9.96 11.28 -0.14
N ALA A 20 11.15 11.41 -0.73
CA ALA A 20 11.74 12.67 -1.17
C ALA A 20 11.30 13.08 -2.59
N VAL A 21 10.72 12.15 -3.35
CA VAL A 21 10.27 12.36 -4.73
C VAL A 21 9.13 13.38 -4.76
N LYS A 22 9.13 14.23 -5.79
CA LYS A 22 8.11 15.24 -6.04
C LYS A 22 7.54 15.12 -7.44
N THR A 23 6.29 15.53 -7.61
CA THR A 23 5.70 15.73 -8.93
C THR A 23 6.58 16.69 -9.74
N GLY A 24 6.92 16.29 -10.97
CA GLY A 24 7.81 17.02 -11.87
C GLY A 24 9.26 16.55 -11.86
N ASP A 25 9.67 15.72 -10.90
CA ASP A 25 11.01 15.12 -10.90
C ASP A 25 11.21 14.23 -12.13
N TRP A 26 12.45 14.15 -12.64
CA TRP A 26 12.79 13.28 -13.76
C TRP A 26 12.67 11.81 -13.38
N THR A 27 12.26 11.01 -14.36
CA THR A 27 12.10 9.56 -14.19
C THR A 27 12.64 8.82 -15.39
N ILE A 28 13.50 7.85 -15.13
CA ILE A 28 14.07 6.97 -16.16
C ILE A 28 13.54 5.56 -15.90
N VAL A 29 12.94 4.93 -16.90
CA VAL A 29 12.39 3.58 -16.79
C VAL A 29 13.19 2.63 -17.67
N LEU A 30 13.65 1.54 -17.07
CA LEU A 30 14.37 0.48 -17.75
C LEU A 30 13.54 -0.80 -17.80
N GLY A 31 13.59 -1.53 -18.91
CA GLY A 31 12.89 -2.80 -19.04
C GLY A 31 13.08 -3.48 -20.38
N ASN A 32 12.29 -4.54 -20.59
CA ASN A 32 12.30 -5.33 -21.83
C ASN A 32 10.90 -5.34 -22.47
N PRO A 33 10.34 -4.17 -22.85
CA PRO A 33 8.97 -4.07 -23.33
C PRO A 33 8.80 -4.88 -24.62
N LEU A 34 7.77 -5.72 -24.67
CA LEU A 34 7.45 -6.58 -25.82
C LEU A 34 8.63 -7.47 -26.28
N GLY A 35 9.57 -7.77 -25.37
CA GLY A 35 10.78 -8.55 -25.68
C GLY A 35 11.93 -7.73 -26.28
N LEU A 36 11.77 -6.41 -26.45
CA LEU A 36 12.83 -5.49 -26.88
C LEU A 36 13.79 -5.25 -25.71
N GLN A 37 14.92 -5.95 -25.73
CA GLN A 37 15.87 -5.93 -24.63
C GLN A 37 16.46 -4.54 -24.38
N ASN A 38 16.70 -4.22 -23.11
CA ASN A 38 17.44 -3.03 -22.66
C ASN A 38 16.81 -1.71 -23.14
N THR A 39 15.49 -1.62 -23.13
CA THR A 39 14.81 -0.37 -23.46
C THR A 39 14.92 0.61 -22.29
N CYS A 40 15.22 1.86 -22.62
CA CYS A 40 15.28 2.98 -21.70
C CYS A 40 14.28 4.05 -22.16
N THR A 41 13.42 4.52 -21.27
CA THR A 41 12.47 5.60 -21.53
C THR A 41 12.59 6.69 -20.47
N LEU A 42 12.39 7.94 -20.89
CA LEU A 42 12.47 9.12 -20.03
C LEU A 42 11.08 9.74 -19.90
N GLY A 43 10.78 10.24 -18.72
CA GLY A 43 9.59 11.04 -18.42
C GLY A 43 9.77 11.77 -17.10
N ILE A 44 8.66 12.15 -16.48
CA ILE A 44 8.61 12.79 -15.16
C ILE A 44 7.69 12.02 -14.20
N VAL A 45 7.77 12.37 -12.92
CA VAL A 45 6.76 12.01 -11.93
C VAL A 45 5.52 12.85 -12.20
N SER A 46 4.45 12.21 -12.64
CA SER A 46 3.19 12.89 -12.94
C SER A 46 2.33 13.11 -11.69
N SER A 47 2.42 12.20 -10.70
CA SER A 47 1.67 12.28 -9.43
C SER A 47 2.21 11.27 -8.41
N LEU A 48 1.98 11.52 -7.12
CA LEU A 48 2.40 10.66 -6.00
C LEU A 48 1.24 10.10 -5.17
N ASP A 49 0.07 10.73 -5.26
CA ASP A 49 -1.05 10.52 -4.32
C ASP A 49 -2.33 10.07 -5.03
N ARG A 50 -2.23 9.19 -6.03
CA ARG A 50 -3.43 8.58 -6.61
C ARG A 50 -3.97 7.53 -5.64
N SER A 51 -5.17 7.76 -5.11
CA SER A 51 -5.94 6.66 -4.50
C SER A 51 -6.15 5.59 -5.55
N THR A 52 -5.94 4.33 -5.17
CA THR A 52 -6.08 3.21 -6.10
C THR A 52 -7.48 3.13 -6.73
N GLY A 53 -8.48 3.73 -6.09
CA GLY A 53 -9.85 3.86 -6.62
C GLY A 53 -9.95 4.69 -7.89
N GLU A 54 -9.16 5.77 -8.02
CA GLU A 54 -9.16 6.62 -9.22
C GLU A 54 -8.47 5.97 -10.42
N THR A 55 -7.61 4.98 -10.14
CA THR A 55 -6.78 4.31 -11.16
C THR A 55 -7.41 3.05 -11.72
N GLY A 56 -8.57 2.62 -11.18
CA GLY A 56 -9.17 1.31 -11.47
C GLY A 56 -8.43 0.13 -10.83
N PHE A 57 -7.38 0.39 -10.03
CA PHE A 57 -6.57 -0.61 -9.34
C PHE A 57 -6.89 -0.71 -7.85
N ASP A 58 -8.17 -0.53 -7.51
CA ASP A 58 -8.66 -0.36 -6.15
C ASP A 58 -8.33 -1.54 -5.21
N TRP A 59 -7.88 -2.67 -5.75
CA TRP A 59 -7.37 -3.83 -5.01
C TRP A 59 -5.96 -3.62 -4.43
N MET A 60 -5.13 -2.73 -4.99
CA MET A 60 -3.77 -2.53 -4.49
C MET A 60 -3.73 -1.78 -3.17
N ARG A 61 -4.62 -0.79 -2.98
CA ARG A 61 -4.73 0.06 -1.77
C ARG A 61 -3.38 0.52 -1.20
N HIS A 62 -2.41 0.75 -2.08
CA HIS A 62 -1.06 1.22 -1.78
C HIS A 62 -0.78 2.44 -2.66
N PRO A 63 -0.15 3.50 -2.13
CA PRO A 63 0.24 4.64 -2.95
C PRO A 63 1.23 4.19 -4.03
N LEU A 64 1.04 4.69 -5.24
CA LEU A 64 1.86 4.42 -6.42
C LEU A 64 2.46 5.73 -6.93
N ILE A 65 3.69 5.66 -7.43
CA ILE A 65 4.29 6.78 -8.17
C ILE A 65 3.77 6.70 -9.61
N GLN A 66 3.11 7.75 -10.08
CA GLN A 66 2.68 7.87 -11.48
C GLN A 66 3.79 8.51 -12.31
N THR A 67 4.02 8.00 -13.51
CA THR A 67 4.98 8.56 -14.49
C THR A 67 4.37 8.60 -15.89
N ASP A 68 4.83 9.56 -16.70
CA ASP A 68 4.53 9.65 -18.13
C ASP A 68 5.62 9.03 -19.02
N ALA A 69 6.71 8.53 -18.43
CA ALA A 69 7.68 7.73 -19.15
C ALA A 69 6.96 6.58 -19.86
N ALA A 70 7.40 6.26 -21.08
CA ALA A 70 6.74 5.23 -21.88
C ALA A 70 6.83 3.86 -21.17
N VAL A 71 5.68 3.37 -20.71
CA VAL A 71 5.53 2.07 -20.03
C VAL A 71 4.67 1.14 -20.85
N ASN A 72 5.21 -0.05 -21.14
CA ASN A 72 4.52 -1.12 -21.86
C ASN A 72 4.69 -2.47 -21.14
N GLN A 73 3.95 -3.48 -21.61
CA GLN A 73 4.14 -4.85 -21.12
C GLN A 73 5.60 -5.28 -21.34
N GLY A 74 6.24 -5.75 -20.28
CA GLY A 74 7.68 -6.07 -20.25
C GLY A 74 8.55 -5.06 -19.49
N ASN A 75 8.01 -3.87 -19.16
CA ASN A 75 8.63 -2.99 -18.17
C ASN A 75 8.28 -3.39 -16.73
N SER A 76 7.20 -4.16 -16.51
CA SER A 76 6.83 -4.65 -15.18
C SER A 76 7.98 -5.43 -14.52
N GLY A 77 8.33 -5.05 -13.29
CA GLY A 77 9.49 -5.55 -12.53
C GLY A 77 10.78 -4.75 -12.77
N GLY A 78 10.82 -3.91 -13.81
CA GLY A 78 11.94 -3.03 -14.12
C GLY A 78 12.03 -1.82 -13.18
N PRO A 79 13.23 -1.25 -13.01
CA PRO A 79 13.43 -0.12 -12.11
C PRO A 79 12.97 1.20 -12.74
N MET A 80 12.44 2.07 -11.88
CA MET A 80 12.20 3.48 -12.13
C MET A 80 13.26 4.27 -11.35
N LEU A 81 14.03 5.10 -12.05
CA LEU A 81 15.21 5.78 -11.52
C LEU A 81 15.01 7.29 -11.48
N ASN A 82 15.68 7.96 -10.54
CA ASN A 82 15.87 9.40 -10.56
C ASN A 82 17.00 9.80 -11.54
N GLU A 83 17.26 11.10 -11.66
CA GLU A 83 18.24 11.70 -12.57
C GLU A 83 19.69 11.30 -12.29
N ILE A 84 20.00 10.79 -11.10
CA ILE A 84 21.32 10.30 -10.71
C ILE A 84 21.43 8.77 -10.76
N GLY A 85 20.38 8.07 -11.22
CA GLY A 85 20.40 6.62 -11.46
C GLY A 85 20.07 5.75 -10.23
N GLU A 86 19.57 6.34 -9.15
CA GLU A 86 19.08 5.59 -8.00
C GLU A 86 17.64 5.12 -8.21
N VAL A 87 17.31 3.92 -7.72
CA VAL A 87 15.97 3.35 -7.82
C VAL A 87 15.03 4.11 -6.89
N ILE A 88 14.00 4.74 -7.45
CA ILE A 88 12.91 5.42 -6.72
C ILE A 88 11.59 4.63 -6.76
N GLY A 89 11.48 3.66 -7.68
CA GLY A 89 10.34 2.76 -7.72
C GLY A 89 10.58 1.53 -8.60
N MET A 90 9.60 0.63 -8.62
CA MET A 90 9.57 -0.53 -9.51
C MET A 90 8.30 -0.48 -10.35
N ILE A 91 8.44 -0.45 -11.68
CA ILE A 91 7.31 -0.43 -12.59
C ILE A 91 6.48 -1.69 -12.38
N SER A 92 5.19 -1.51 -12.18
CA SER A 92 4.29 -2.63 -11.91
C SER A 92 3.19 -2.70 -12.97
N MET A 93 2.66 -1.55 -13.39
CA MET A 93 1.53 -1.51 -14.33
C MET A 93 1.49 -0.20 -15.13
N ARG A 94 0.56 -0.15 -16.08
CA ARG A 94 0.10 1.06 -16.77
C ARG A 94 -1.42 1.11 -16.75
N ALA A 95 -1.99 2.30 -16.92
CA ALA A 95 -3.43 2.41 -17.16
C ALA A 95 -3.83 1.62 -18.42
N LEU A 96 -4.99 0.98 -18.39
CA LEU A 96 -5.53 0.25 -19.55
C LEU A 96 -5.93 1.22 -20.68
N PHE A 97 -6.43 2.40 -20.29
CA PHE A 97 -6.83 3.49 -21.18
C PHE A 97 -6.03 4.74 -20.83
N GLY A 98 -5.61 5.48 -21.86
CA GLY A 98 -4.73 6.64 -21.72
C GLY A 98 -3.25 6.29 -21.97
N GLU A 99 -2.59 7.11 -22.78
CA GLU A 99 -1.15 7.01 -23.03
C GLU A 99 -0.38 7.84 -22.00
N GLY A 100 0.87 7.46 -21.70
CA GLY A 100 1.70 8.19 -20.73
C GLY A 100 1.19 8.10 -19.28
N ILE A 101 0.55 6.98 -18.90
CA ILE A 101 0.10 6.75 -17.52
C ILE A 101 0.66 5.41 -17.03
N GLY A 102 1.89 5.44 -16.55
CA GLY A 102 2.57 4.32 -15.88
C GLY A 102 2.51 4.45 -14.36
N PHE A 103 2.59 3.32 -13.66
CA PHE A 103 2.65 3.30 -12.20
C PHE A 103 3.77 2.40 -11.67
N ALA A 104 4.47 2.91 -10.67
CA ALA A 104 5.53 2.23 -9.95
C ALA A 104 5.19 2.04 -8.46
N ILE A 105 5.59 0.91 -7.91
CA ILE A 105 5.62 0.69 -6.47
C ILE A 105 6.80 1.50 -5.90
N PRO A 106 6.59 2.36 -4.88
CA PRO A 106 7.66 3.17 -4.28
C PRO A 106 8.80 2.31 -3.72
N VAL A 107 10.05 2.74 -3.90
CA VAL A 107 11.22 1.98 -3.43
C VAL A 107 11.23 1.76 -1.91
N ASP A 108 10.66 2.67 -1.11
CA ASP A 108 10.62 2.49 0.35
C ASP A 108 9.66 1.38 0.79
N SER A 109 8.62 1.09 -0.01
CA SER A 109 7.78 -0.09 0.18
C SER A 109 8.58 -1.37 -0.05
N ILE A 110 9.45 -1.38 -1.07
CA ILE A 110 10.35 -2.49 -1.38
C ILE A 110 11.37 -2.64 -0.26
N ARG A 111 11.98 -1.54 0.17
CA ARG A 111 12.96 -1.47 1.28
C ARG A 111 12.41 -2.09 2.55
N THR A 112 11.16 -1.80 2.88
CA THR A 112 10.48 -2.37 4.06
C THR A 112 10.21 -3.88 3.92
N ALA A 113 9.93 -4.36 2.71
CA ALA A 113 9.67 -5.77 2.45
C ALA A 113 10.95 -6.64 2.38
N LEU A 114 12.08 -6.06 1.96
CA LEU A 114 13.34 -6.76 1.69
C LEU A 114 13.80 -7.70 2.82
N PRO A 115 13.87 -7.30 4.10
CA PRO A 115 14.34 -8.19 5.17
C PRO A 115 13.49 -9.47 5.30
N SER A 116 12.18 -9.37 5.09
CA SER A 116 11.28 -10.53 5.12
C SER A 116 11.52 -11.42 3.91
N LEU A 117 11.62 -10.84 2.72
CA LEU A 117 11.85 -11.58 1.47
C LEU A 117 13.20 -12.30 1.47
N LEU A 118 14.27 -11.63 1.92
CA LEU A 118 15.63 -12.19 2.01
C LEU A 118 15.72 -13.32 3.04
N SER A 119 14.90 -13.28 4.10
CA SER A 119 14.83 -14.34 5.10
C SER A 119 13.88 -15.49 4.72
N GLY A 120 13.31 -15.46 3.51
CA GLY A 120 12.32 -16.45 3.04
C GLY A 120 10.99 -16.39 3.81
N LYS A 121 10.76 -15.35 4.60
CA LYS A 121 9.55 -15.16 5.38
C LYS A 121 8.50 -14.40 4.58
N LYS A 122 7.24 -14.67 4.89
CA LYS A 122 6.13 -13.86 4.36
C LYS A 122 6.24 -12.43 4.92
N VAL A 123 6.04 -11.44 4.06
CA VAL A 123 5.98 -10.02 4.46
C VAL A 123 4.78 -9.83 5.40
N PRO A 124 4.98 -9.39 6.65
CA PRO A 124 3.89 -9.16 7.58
C PRO A 124 3.01 -8.00 7.10
N ARG A 125 1.70 -8.11 7.29
CA ARG A 125 0.75 -7.05 6.93
C ARG A 125 -0.12 -6.71 8.12
N SER A 126 0.02 -5.47 8.58
CA SER A 126 -0.75 -4.95 9.70
C SER A 126 -2.23 -4.82 9.35
N TYR A 127 -3.08 -5.20 10.29
CA TYR A 127 -4.52 -4.98 10.26
C TYR A 127 -5.04 -4.64 11.65
N ILE A 128 -6.21 -4.00 11.69
CA ILE A 128 -6.98 -3.76 12.94
C ILE A 128 -8.36 -4.42 12.92
N GLY A 129 -8.85 -4.84 11.75
CA GLY A 129 -10.09 -5.62 11.62
C GLY A 129 -11.38 -4.80 11.64
N VAL A 130 -11.41 -3.69 10.91
CA VAL A 130 -12.64 -2.92 10.65
C VAL A 130 -12.95 -2.89 9.16
N LYS A 131 -14.24 -2.75 8.82
CA LYS A 131 -14.69 -2.23 7.52
C LYS A 131 -15.21 -0.82 7.74
N MET A 132 -14.91 0.06 6.80
CA MET A 132 -15.30 1.46 6.87
C MET A 132 -16.01 1.88 5.60
N ALA A 133 -16.81 2.93 5.70
CA ALA A 133 -17.43 3.61 4.58
C ALA A 133 -17.36 5.13 4.78
N MET A 134 -17.54 5.86 3.69
CA MET A 134 -17.84 7.28 3.74
C MET A 134 -19.35 7.43 3.95
N ARG A 135 -19.75 8.20 4.97
CA ARG A 135 -21.15 8.54 5.25
C ARG A 135 -21.31 10.05 5.30
N GLU A 136 -22.32 10.56 4.63
CA GLU A 136 -22.66 11.98 4.65
C GLU A 136 -23.51 12.32 5.88
N GLU A 137 -23.10 13.33 6.62
CA GLU A 137 -23.84 13.89 7.75
C GLU A 137 -23.75 15.42 7.70
N SER A 138 -24.88 16.11 7.68
CA SER A 138 -24.94 17.59 7.62
C SER A 138 -24.10 18.20 6.48
N GLY A 139 -24.12 17.56 5.31
CA GLY A 139 -23.41 18.04 4.11
C GLY A 139 -21.88 17.83 4.17
N ARG A 140 -21.38 16.96 5.05
CA ARG A 140 -19.97 16.58 5.12
C ARG A 140 -19.83 15.06 5.16
N GLU A 141 -18.87 14.54 4.39
CA GLU A 141 -18.54 13.11 4.41
C GLU A 141 -17.56 12.78 5.54
N HIS A 142 -17.79 11.61 6.13
CA HIS A 142 -17.08 11.14 7.31
C HIS A 142 -16.66 9.68 7.17
N ALA A 143 -15.44 9.36 7.60
CA ALA A 143 -14.95 7.99 7.66
C ALA A 143 -15.55 7.27 8.87
N VAL A 144 -16.51 6.37 8.62
CA VAL A 144 -17.30 5.68 9.65
C VAL A 144 -17.00 4.19 9.64
N VAL A 145 -16.97 3.58 10.82
CA VAL A 145 -16.84 2.12 10.99
C VAL A 145 -18.19 1.46 10.73
N ASP A 146 -18.28 0.66 9.67
CA ASP A 146 -19.47 -0.13 9.34
C ASP A 146 -19.47 -1.50 10.01
N VAL A 147 -18.30 -2.12 10.14
CA VAL A 147 -18.15 -3.45 10.74
C VAL A 147 -16.89 -3.46 11.60
N VAL A 148 -17.01 -4.05 12.79
CA VAL A 148 -15.88 -4.46 13.62
C VAL A 148 -15.84 -5.98 13.60
N LEU A 149 -14.72 -6.56 13.18
CA LEU A 149 -14.59 -8.02 13.13
C LEU A 149 -14.39 -8.57 14.54
N ASP A 150 -15.12 -9.62 14.89
CA ASP A 150 -14.97 -10.28 16.19
C ASP A 150 -13.57 -10.86 16.37
N GLY A 151 -13.03 -10.77 17.59
CA GLY A 151 -11.67 -11.22 17.91
C GLY A 151 -10.56 -10.41 17.22
N SER A 152 -10.88 -9.29 16.58
CA SER A 152 -9.90 -8.39 15.98
C SER A 152 -9.30 -7.40 16.99
N PRO A 153 -8.15 -6.79 16.69
CA PRO A 153 -7.60 -5.74 17.54
C PRO A 153 -8.53 -4.55 17.77
N ALA A 154 -9.35 -4.20 16.77
CA ALA A 154 -10.34 -3.13 16.92
C ALA A 154 -11.42 -3.51 17.93
N ALA A 155 -11.91 -4.75 17.91
CA ALA A 155 -12.86 -5.25 18.89
C ALA A 155 -12.25 -5.25 20.30
N GLU A 156 -11.02 -5.75 20.44
CA GLU A 156 -10.27 -5.77 21.71
C GLU A 156 -10.06 -4.36 22.28
N ALA A 157 -9.86 -3.36 21.40
CA ALA A 157 -9.70 -1.96 21.77
C ALA A 157 -11.03 -1.24 22.05
N GLY A 158 -12.19 -1.86 21.78
CA GLY A 158 -13.51 -1.29 22.03
C GLY A 158 -13.99 -0.29 20.98
N LEU A 159 -13.48 -0.37 19.74
CA LEU A 159 -14.11 0.25 18.57
C LEU A 159 -15.50 -0.36 18.35
N LYS A 160 -16.43 0.45 17.87
CA LYS A 160 -17.82 0.05 17.62
C LYS A 160 -18.25 0.46 16.22
N VAL A 161 -19.29 -0.21 15.74
CA VAL A 161 -20.04 0.25 14.57
C VAL A 161 -20.57 1.67 14.82
N ASP A 162 -20.59 2.48 13.77
CA ASP A 162 -20.92 3.90 13.76
C ASP A 162 -19.91 4.83 14.48
N ASP A 163 -18.76 4.30 14.94
CA ASP A 163 -17.65 5.17 15.33
C ASP A 163 -17.13 5.93 14.10
N GLN A 164 -17.18 7.25 14.15
CA GLN A 164 -16.53 8.11 13.16
C GLN A 164 -15.07 8.33 13.55
N ILE A 165 -14.12 7.91 12.71
CA ILE A 165 -12.70 8.14 12.95
C ILE A 165 -12.32 9.53 12.43
N VAL A 166 -11.92 10.42 13.33
CA VAL A 166 -11.60 11.82 13.01
C VAL A 166 -10.11 12.13 13.05
N GLU A 167 -9.32 11.35 13.80
CA GLU A 167 -7.86 11.48 13.83
C GLU A 167 -7.17 10.12 14.02
N VAL A 168 -6.00 9.96 13.41
CA VAL A 168 -5.09 8.81 13.58
C VAL A 168 -3.70 9.35 13.92
N ASN A 169 -3.13 8.96 15.07
CA ASN A 169 -1.82 9.42 15.54
C ASN A 169 -1.66 10.96 15.44
N SER A 170 -2.70 11.69 15.86
CA SER A 170 -2.78 13.17 15.79
C SER A 170 -2.87 13.78 14.39
N ARG A 171 -3.00 12.98 13.32
CA ARG A 171 -3.32 13.45 11.97
C ARG A 171 -4.83 13.39 11.75
N LYS A 172 -5.44 14.46 11.25
CA LYS A 172 -6.87 14.49 10.91
C LYS A 172 -7.15 13.52 9.78
N VAL A 173 -8.26 12.81 9.88
CA VAL A 173 -8.76 11.89 8.88
C VAL A 173 -9.92 12.55 8.12
N ARG A 174 -9.86 12.57 6.80
CA ARG A 174 -10.99 13.00 5.95
C ARG A 174 -11.62 11.84 5.20
N HIS A 175 -10.81 10.86 4.79
CA HIS A 175 -11.27 9.67 4.07
C HIS A 175 -10.80 8.38 4.76
N PHE A 176 -11.56 7.27 4.61
CA PHE A 176 -11.17 6.00 5.23
C PHE A 176 -9.83 5.45 4.70
N ASP A 177 -9.44 5.83 3.47
CA ASP A 177 -8.14 5.46 2.88
C ASP A 177 -6.97 5.95 3.74
N GLU A 178 -7.10 7.09 4.41
CA GLU A 178 -6.07 7.63 5.31
C GLU A 178 -5.89 6.74 6.55
N VAL A 179 -6.99 6.18 7.08
CA VAL A 179 -6.95 5.22 8.19
C VAL A 179 -6.28 3.92 7.72
N GLN A 180 -6.68 3.42 6.55
CA GLN A 180 -6.10 2.21 5.98
C GLN A 180 -4.60 2.34 5.73
N LEU A 181 -4.17 3.47 5.14
CA LEU A 181 -2.76 3.77 4.90
C LEU A 181 -1.99 3.84 6.22
N ALA A 182 -2.54 4.50 7.23
CA ALA A 182 -1.91 4.59 8.55
C ALA A 182 -1.76 3.21 9.21
N VAL A 183 -2.75 2.33 9.11
CA VAL A 183 -2.64 0.95 9.62
C VAL A 183 -1.56 0.16 8.87
N ARG A 184 -1.54 0.25 7.54
CA ARG A 184 -0.58 -0.48 6.69
C ARG A 184 0.86 -0.01 6.85
N SER A 185 1.06 1.26 7.19
CA SER A 185 2.38 1.86 7.38
C SER A 185 3.01 1.53 8.74
N LEU A 186 2.24 0.98 9.68
CA LEU A 186 2.74 0.58 10.98
C LEU A 186 3.21 -0.88 10.96
N PRO A 187 4.32 -1.23 11.64
CA PRO A 187 4.69 -2.62 11.89
C PRO A 187 3.63 -3.36 12.69
N VAL A 188 3.59 -4.69 12.57
CA VAL A 188 2.74 -5.55 13.42
C VAL A 188 3.13 -5.38 14.89
N GLY A 189 2.14 -5.31 15.77
CA GLY A 189 2.33 -5.11 17.22
C GLY A 189 2.45 -3.65 17.64
N THR A 190 2.27 -2.70 16.72
CA THR A 190 2.42 -1.28 17.00
C THR A 190 1.11 -0.68 17.50
N ARG A 191 1.19 0.17 18.54
CA ARG A 191 0.02 0.90 19.06
C ARG A 191 -0.25 2.13 18.19
N MET A 192 -1.50 2.30 17.78
CA MET A 192 -2.00 3.47 17.08
C MET A 192 -3.11 4.12 17.92
N LYS A 193 -3.07 5.45 18.04
CA LYS A 193 -4.11 6.21 18.74
C LYS A 193 -5.12 6.72 17.72
N LEU A 194 -6.37 6.33 17.89
CA LEU A 194 -7.52 6.82 17.13
C LEU A 194 -8.31 7.79 17.99
N LYS A 195 -8.73 8.90 17.40
CA LYS A 195 -9.77 9.75 17.98
C LYS A 195 -11.05 9.44 17.23
N VAL A 196 -12.07 9.02 17.96
CA VAL A 196 -13.38 8.68 17.41
C VAL A 196 -14.45 9.62 17.94
N ARG A 197 -15.46 9.90 17.13
CA ARG A 197 -16.71 10.50 17.55
C ARG A 197 -17.77 9.40 17.60
N ARG A 198 -18.42 9.27 18.76
CA ARG A 198 -19.45 8.27 19.07
C ARG A 198 -20.69 9.03 19.55
N GLY A 199 -21.62 9.28 18.63
CA GLY A 199 -22.67 10.28 18.82
C GLY A 199 -22.07 11.66 19.09
N GLU A 200 -22.46 12.30 20.20
CA GLU A 200 -21.96 13.63 20.56
C GLU A 200 -20.63 13.63 21.33
N LYS A 201 -20.10 12.45 21.69
CA LYS A 201 -18.87 12.34 22.50
C LYS A 201 -17.66 12.03 21.63
N SER A 202 -16.55 12.70 21.90
CA SER A 202 -15.24 12.30 21.35
C SER A 202 -14.48 11.43 22.34
N THR A 203 -13.96 10.29 21.88
CA THR A 203 -13.19 9.33 22.70
C THR A 203 -11.88 9.00 22.00
N SER A 204 -10.81 8.78 22.79
CA SER A 204 -9.56 8.21 22.27
C SER A 204 -9.56 6.70 22.45
N VAL A 205 -9.33 5.96 21.36
CA VAL A 205 -9.17 4.50 21.36
C VAL A 205 -7.75 4.18 20.96
N VAL A 206 -7.07 3.30 21.69
CA VAL A 206 -5.73 2.84 21.33
C VAL A 206 -5.83 1.41 20.83
N VAL A 207 -5.47 1.21 19.57
CA VAL A 207 -5.53 -0.10 18.90
C VAL A 207 -4.12 -0.59 18.64
N THR A 208 -3.85 -1.86 18.87
CA THR A 208 -2.56 -2.48 18.55
C THR A 208 -2.69 -3.23 17.23
N THR A 209 -1.87 -2.93 16.23
CA THR A 209 -1.91 -3.67 14.96
C THR A 209 -1.56 -5.15 15.18
N ALA A 210 -2.23 -6.03 14.48
CA ALA A 210 -1.87 -7.45 14.42
C ALA A 210 -1.51 -7.83 12.99
N ASP A 211 -0.97 -9.03 12.79
CA ASP A 211 -0.77 -9.57 11.45
C ASP A 211 -2.08 -10.09 10.89
N ILE A 212 -2.43 -9.71 9.65
CA ILE A 212 -3.67 -10.13 8.98
C ILE A 212 -3.84 -11.65 8.91
N ARG A 213 -2.77 -12.43 9.07
CA ARG A 213 -2.84 -13.89 9.20
C ARG A 213 -3.66 -14.35 10.41
N ARG A 214 -3.68 -13.59 11.51
CA ARG A 214 -4.53 -13.86 12.69
C ARG A 214 -6.01 -13.95 12.33
N LEU A 215 -6.45 -13.15 11.35
CA LEU A 215 -7.83 -13.18 10.87
C LEU A 215 -8.19 -14.47 10.13
N ARG A 216 -7.23 -15.09 9.43
CA ARG A 216 -7.41 -16.38 8.76
C ARG A 216 -7.45 -17.54 9.74
N GLU A 217 -6.68 -17.44 10.83
CA GLU A 217 -6.62 -18.46 11.88
C GLU A 217 -7.85 -18.42 12.80
N ALA A 218 -8.44 -17.24 13.02
CA ALA A 218 -9.66 -17.06 13.82
C ALA A 218 -10.95 -17.51 13.09
N SER A 219 -10.87 -17.89 11.82
CA SER A 219 -12.01 -18.38 11.04
C SER A 219 -11.91 -19.90 10.89
N PRO A 220 -12.53 -20.71 11.76
CA PRO A 220 -12.62 -22.15 11.52
C PRO A 220 -13.41 -22.38 10.22
N ALA A 221 -12.98 -23.36 9.43
CA ALA A 221 -13.77 -23.83 8.29
C ALA A 221 -15.15 -24.29 8.79
N SER A 222 -16.18 -23.47 8.62
CA SER A 222 -17.52 -23.80 9.07
C SER A 222 -18.24 -24.64 8.00
N PRO A 223 -18.91 -25.76 8.36
CA PRO A 223 -19.73 -26.53 7.45
C PRO A 223 -21.00 -25.74 7.10
N ALA A 224 -21.35 -25.73 5.81
CA ALA A 224 -22.64 -25.39 5.21
C ALA A 224 -23.48 -24.24 5.84
N GLY A 225 -23.52 -23.10 5.14
CA GLY A 225 -24.70 -22.20 5.14
C GLY A 225 -24.53 -20.79 5.69
N ARG A 226 -23.87 -19.92 4.92
CA ARG A 226 -23.83 -18.43 4.98
C ARG A 226 -23.07 -17.74 6.15
N PRO A 227 -22.59 -16.49 5.96
CA PRO A 227 -22.18 -15.82 4.74
C PRO A 227 -20.66 -15.99 4.51
N ARG A 228 -20.25 -16.11 3.25
CA ARG A 228 -18.83 -15.99 2.90
C ARG A 228 -18.36 -14.62 3.38
N VAL A 229 -17.44 -14.59 4.33
CA VAL A 229 -16.64 -13.41 4.62
C VAL A 229 -15.74 -13.21 3.40
N VAL A 230 -16.28 -12.52 2.40
CA VAL A 230 -15.48 -11.93 1.33
C VAL A 230 -14.78 -10.75 1.98
N ILE A 231 -13.60 -11.00 2.51
CA ILE A 231 -12.55 -9.99 2.53
C ILE A 231 -12.21 -9.83 1.06
N LEU A 232 -12.75 -8.79 0.43
CA LEU A 232 -12.36 -8.49 -0.95
C LEU A 232 -10.82 -8.35 -0.97
N PRO A 233 -10.14 -8.99 -1.94
CA PRO A 233 -8.69 -8.93 -2.07
C PRO A 233 -8.17 -7.49 -2.24
#